data_AF-M0KZW9-F1
#
_entry.id   AF-M0KZW9-F1
#
_cell.length_a   1.000
_cell.length_b   1.000
_cell.length_c   1.000
_cell.angle_alpha   90.00
_cell.angle_beta   90.00
_cell.angle_gamma   90.00
#
_symmetry.space_group_name_H-M   'P 1'
#
loop_
_entity.id
_entity.type
_entity.pdbx_description
1 polymer ?
#
loop_
_entity_poly.entity_id
_entity_poly.type
_entity_poly.pdbx_seq_one_letter_code
_entity_poly.pdbx_strand_id
1 'polypeptide(L)'
;MSETCAKCGDSPAPRELNPPFDWTDYLREERDFGPPIGAVWIPLCPDCYFDADHLKESVNSLAMGDDDTRKKIQADSEDFLDSLDLDALIDDAMR
;
A
#
# COMPACT_ATOMS: atom_id res chain seq x y z
N MET A 1 10.07 10.54 -10.21
CA MET A 1 9.19 10.77 -9.05
C MET A 1 7.78 10.82 -9.59
N SER A 2 6.93 9.86 -9.22
CA SER A 2 5.55 9.86 -9.69
C SER A 2 4.80 10.97 -8.99
N GLU A 3 4.44 11.99 -9.77
CA GLU A 3 3.75 13.18 -9.28
C GLU A 3 2.28 12.90 -8.97
N THR A 4 1.80 11.71 -9.33
CA THR A 4 0.40 11.27 -9.30
C THR A 4 0.18 10.14 -8.30
N CYS A 5 -1.06 10.02 -7.84
CA CYS A 5 -1.51 9.01 -6.89
C CYS A 5 -1.42 7.61 -7.50
N ALA A 6 -0.69 6.70 -6.86
CA ALA A 6 -0.55 5.31 -7.30
C ALA A 6 -1.87 4.53 -7.29
N LYS A 7 -2.89 4.97 -6.55
CA LYS A 7 -4.20 4.31 -6.47
C LYS A 7 -5.20 4.81 -7.52
N CYS A 8 -5.28 6.12 -7.74
CA CYS A 8 -6.29 6.69 -8.63
C CYS A 8 -5.73 7.28 -9.94
N GLY A 9 -4.42 7.52 -10.04
CA GLY A 9 -3.76 8.05 -11.24
C GLY A 9 -4.08 9.52 -11.58
N ASP A 10 -5.22 10.04 -11.15
CA ASP A 10 -5.78 11.33 -11.60
C ASP A 10 -5.41 12.54 -10.73
N SER A 11 -4.83 12.32 -9.55
CA SER A 11 -4.58 13.38 -8.56
C SER A 11 -3.13 13.45 -8.15
N PRO A 12 -2.62 14.66 -7.81
CA PRO A 12 -1.26 14.79 -7.30
C PRO A 12 -1.11 14.01 -5.98
N ALA A 13 0.08 13.46 -5.76
CA ALA A 13 0.39 12.64 -4.58
C ALA A 13 1.33 13.37 -3.60
N PRO A 14 0.82 14.30 -2.78
CA PRO A 14 1.63 14.99 -1.78
C PRO A 14 1.95 14.14 -0.54
N ARG A 15 1.39 12.93 -0.44
CA ARG A 15 1.56 12.04 0.71
C ARG A 15 2.19 10.73 0.27
N GLU A 16 3.02 10.19 1.15
CA GLU A 16 3.69 8.90 0.97
C GLU A 16 3.28 8.00 2.13
N LEU A 17 2.72 6.83 1.81
CA LEU A 17 2.42 5.81 2.80
C LEU A 17 3.57 4.78 2.83
N ASN A 18 4.11 4.53 4.02
CA ASN A 18 4.98 3.37 4.25
C ASN A 18 4.10 2.12 4.48
N PRO A 19 4.08 1.14 3.56
CA PRO A 19 3.28 -0.06 3.72
C PRO A 19 3.85 -0.97 4.83
N PRO A 20 3.00 -1.76 5.52
CA PRO A 20 3.45 -2.86 6.36
C PRO A 20 4.31 -3.89 5.60
N PHE A 21 5.04 -4.71 6.36
CA PHE A 21 5.85 -5.78 5.80
C PHE A 21 5.00 -6.75 4.95
N ASP A 22 3.86 -7.20 5.49
CA ASP A 22 2.96 -8.16 4.82
C ASP A 22 2.44 -7.62 3.47
N TRP A 23 2.22 -6.31 3.36
CA TRP A 23 1.82 -5.68 2.11
C TRP A 23 2.95 -5.68 1.08
N THR A 24 4.16 -5.39 1.53
CA THR A 24 5.34 -5.42 0.65
C THR A 24 5.62 -6.84 0.16
N ASP A 25 5.41 -7.84 1.03
CA ASP A 25 5.57 -9.24 0.70
C ASP A 25 4.52 -9.68 -0.34
N TYR A 26 3.24 -9.35 -0.12
CA TYR A 26 2.17 -9.59 -1.09
C TYR A 26 2.46 -8.96 -2.46
N LEU A 27 2.91 -7.70 -2.48
CA LEU A 27 3.26 -7.03 -3.73
C LEU A 27 4.37 -7.78 -4.49
N ARG A 28 5.34 -8.34 -3.78
CA ARG A 28 6.45 -9.10 -4.39
C ARG A 28 6.02 -10.47 -4.88
N GLU A 29 5.21 -11.18 -4.09
CA GLU A 29 4.82 -12.56 -4.39
C GLU A 29 3.70 -12.63 -5.43
N GLU A 30 2.69 -11.77 -5.32
CA GLU A 30 1.46 -11.86 -6.12
C GLU A 30 1.40 -10.83 -7.26
N ARG A 31 2.07 -9.68 -7.10
CA ARG A 31 2.02 -8.56 -8.07
C ARG A 31 3.31 -8.37 -8.87
N ASP A 32 4.30 -9.26 -8.71
CA ASP A 32 5.62 -9.21 -9.36
C ASP A 32 6.34 -7.87 -9.13
N PHE A 33 6.14 -7.28 -7.94
CA PHE A 33 6.89 -6.11 -7.52
C PHE A 33 8.35 -6.53 -7.28
N GLY A 34 9.27 -5.87 -7.99
CA GLY A 34 10.70 -6.18 -7.89
C GLY A 34 11.22 -6.08 -6.45
N PRO A 35 12.34 -6.76 -6.12
CA PRO A 35 12.92 -6.66 -4.79
C PRO A 35 13.33 -5.19 -4.53
N PRO A 36 12.69 -4.50 -3.56
CA PRO A 36 13.01 -3.11 -3.31
C PRO A 36 14.43 -3.01 -2.78
N ILE A 37 15.17 -1.99 -3.23
CA ILE A 37 16.55 -1.72 -2.77
C ILE A 37 16.55 -1.06 -1.37
N GLY A 38 15.37 -0.83 -0.78
CA GLY A 38 15.17 -0.25 0.55
C GLY A 38 13.71 -0.32 1.00
N ALA A 39 13.22 0.74 1.65
CA ALA A 39 11.80 0.88 1.97
C ALA A 39 10.99 1.24 0.71
N VAL A 40 9.78 0.70 0.61
CA VAL A 40 8.81 1.05 -0.42
C VAL A 40 7.91 2.17 0.09
N TRP A 41 7.60 3.13 -0.75
CA TRP A 41 6.66 4.21 -0.45
C TRP A 41 5.57 4.25 -1.51
N ILE A 42 4.31 4.31 -1.06
CA ILE A 42 3.13 4.40 -1.93
C ILE A 42 2.73 5.88 -1.99
N PRO A 43 2.97 6.59 -3.11
CA PRO A 43 2.53 7.97 -3.26
C PRO A 43 1.02 8.02 -3.49
N LEU A 44 0.30 8.76 -2.63
CA LEU A 44 -1.16 8.85 -2.65
C LEU A 44 -1.64 10.29 -2.58
N CYS A 45 -2.79 10.55 -3.20
CA CYS A 45 -3.55 11.77 -2.96
C CYS A 45 -4.15 11.75 -1.53
N PRO A 46 -4.57 12.90 -0.97
CA PRO A 46 -5.07 12.97 0.40
C PRO A 46 -6.23 12.00 0.71
N ASP A 47 -7.17 11.84 -0.23
CA ASP A 47 -8.32 10.94 -0.04
C ASP A 47 -7.89 9.47 0.01
N CYS A 48 -7.16 9.00 -1.02
CA CYS A 48 -6.65 7.62 -1.05
C CYS A 48 -5.67 7.33 0.09
N TYR A 49 -4.91 8.33 0.54
CA TYR A 49 -4.02 8.20 1.69
C TYR A 49 -4.82 7.90 2.96
N PHE A 50 -5.92 8.61 3.21
CA PHE A 50 -6.70 8.43 4.43
C PHE A 50 -7.32 7.03 4.51
N ASP A 51 -7.86 6.55 3.39
CA ASP A 51 -8.41 5.18 3.31
C ASP A 51 -7.32 4.12 3.54
N ALA A 52 -6.16 4.30 2.90
CA ALA A 52 -5.04 3.37 3.04
C ALA A 52 -4.41 3.39 4.45
N ASP A 53 -4.34 4.57 5.09
CA ASP A 53 -3.84 4.74 6.45
C ASP A 53 -4.76 4.05 7.46
N HIS A 54 -6.08 4.21 7.33
CA HIS A 54 -7.06 3.51 8.16
C HIS A 54 -7.00 1.98 7.99
N LEU A 55 -6.81 1.52 6.76
CA LEU A 55 -6.64 0.09 6.47
C LEU A 55 -5.36 -0.44 7.10
N LYS A 56 -4.25 0.31 6.99
CA LYS A 56 -2.99 -0.01 7.65
C LYS A 56 -3.11 -0.06 9.17
N GLU A 57 -3.84 0.86 9.79
CA GLU A 57 -4.12 0.82 11.25
C GLU A 57 -4.90 -0.44 11.63
N SER A 58 -5.85 -0.85 10.78
CA SER A 58 -6.62 -2.09 10.96
C SER A 58 -5.71 -3.33 10.88
N VAL A 59 -4.80 -3.37 9.91
CA VAL A 59 -3.78 -4.42 9.77
C VAL A 59 -2.89 -4.50 11.00
N ASN A 60 -2.38 -3.37 11.49
CA ASN A 60 -1.56 -3.33 12.70
C ASN A 60 -2.31 -3.78 13.96
N SER A 61 -3.64 -3.71 13.94
CA SER A 61 -4.53 -4.12 15.04
C SER A 61 -5.05 -5.56 14.91
N LEU A 62 -4.67 -6.30 13.86
CA LEU A 62 -5.16 -7.65 13.53
C LEU A 62 -5.01 -8.67 14.66
N ALA A 63 -4.00 -8.51 15.52
CA ALA A 63 -3.74 -9.41 16.65
C ALA A 63 -4.91 -9.51 17.65
N MET A 64 -5.82 -8.53 17.66
CA MET A 64 -6.96 -8.46 18.59
C MET A 64 -8.31 -8.88 17.96
N GLY A 65 -8.37 -9.16 16.66
CA GLY A 65 -9.61 -9.49 15.93
C GLY A 65 -9.93 -10.99 15.92
N ASP A 66 -11.21 -11.34 15.70
CA ASP A 66 -11.64 -12.71 15.38
C ASP A 66 -11.26 -13.12 13.95
N ASP A 67 -11.34 -14.42 13.63
CA ASP A 67 -10.91 -14.96 12.33
C ASP A 67 -11.65 -14.36 11.12
N ASP A 68 -12.94 -14.04 11.23
CA ASP A 68 -13.70 -13.41 10.14
C ASP A 68 -13.25 -11.96 9.93
N THR A 69 -13.04 -11.21 11.01
CA THR A 69 -12.48 -9.85 10.96
C THR A 69 -11.10 -9.84 10.31
N ARG A 70 -10.22 -10.78 10.66
CA ARG A 70 -8.88 -10.87 10.06
C ARG A 70 -8.93 -11.14 8.56
N LYS A 71 -9.75 -12.10 8.13
CA LYS A 71 -9.93 -12.41 6.70
C LYS A 71 -10.46 -11.22 5.91
N LYS A 72 -11.38 -10.45 6.49
CA LYS A 72 -11.91 -9.26 5.83
C LYS A 72 -10.83 -8.20 5.65
N ILE A 73 -10.08 -7.88 6.70
CA ILE A 73 -8.99 -6.89 6.63
C ILE A 73 -7.92 -7.34 5.63
N GLN A 74 -7.61 -8.64 5.59
CA GLN A 74 -6.70 -9.20 4.60
C GLN A 74 -7.23 -8.98 3.18
N ALA A 75 -8.47 -9.39 2.89
CA ALA A 75 -9.06 -9.22 1.57
C ALA A 75 -9.16 -7.75 1.14
N ASP A 76 -9.53 -6.85 2.06
CA ASP A 76 -9.59 -5.41 1.79
C ASP A 76 -8.17 -4.84 1.51
N SER A 77 -7.14 -5.39 2.17
CA SER A 77 -5.73 -5.04 1.90
C SER A 77 -5.28 -5.52 0.53
N GLU A 78 -5.57 -6.77 0.19
CA GLU A 78 -5.22 -7.36 -1.10
C GLU A 78 -5.90 -6.60 -2.27
N ASP A 79 -7.20 -6.28 -2.16
CA ASP A 79 -7.92 -5.45 -3.16
C ASP A 79 -7.32 -4.04 -3.30
N PHE A 80 -6.97 -3.41 -2.17
CA PHE A 80 -6.27 -2.13 -2.20
C PHE A 80 -4.93 -2.26 -2.93
N LEU A 81 -4.12 -3.25 -2.59
CA LEU A 81 -2.80 -3.45 -3.21
C LEU A 81 -2.93 -3.76 -4.69
N ASP A 82 -3.85 -4.64 -5.09
CA ASP A 82 -4.14 -5.07 -6.48
C ASP A 82 -4.49 -3.92 -7.42
N SER A 83 -5.06 -2.86 -6.87
CA SER A 83 -5.42 -1.67 -7.64
C SER A 83 -4.28 -0.66 -7.83
N LEU A 84 -3.16 -0.81 -7.13
CA LEU A 84 -2.05 0.14 -7.21
C LEU A 84 -1.34 0.01 -8.57
N ASP A 85 -0.95 1.17 -9.10
CA ASP A 85 0.03 1.30 -10.15
C ASP A 85 1.43 1.08 -9.55
N LEU A 86 2.05 -0.06 -9.88
CA LEU A 86 3.36 -0.44 -9.33
C LEU A 86 4.48 0.43 -9.88
N ASP A 87 4.35 0.93 -11.11
CA ASP A 87 5.32 1.84 -11.72
C ASP A 87 5.33 3.20 -11.02
N ALA A 88 4.25 3.52 -10.30
CA ALA A 88 4.15 4.73 -9.50
C ALA A 88 4.80 4.60 -8.11
N LEU A 89 5.15 3.40 -7.65
CA LEU A 89 5.76 3.19 -6.33
C LEU A 89 7.19 3.72 -6.28
N ILE A 90 7.60 4.21 -5.11
CA ILE A 90 8.93 4.81 -4.90
C ILE A 90 9.73 3.89 -4.00
N ASP A 91 10.85 3.36 -4.51
CA ASP A 91 11.86 2.72 -3.67
C ASP A 91 12.85 3.76 -3.12
N ASP A 92 13.24 3.61 -1.85
CA ASP A 92 14.17 4.52 -1.16
C ASP A 92 15.49 4.77 -1.92
N ALA A 93 15.99 3.78 -2.68
CA ALA A 93 17.19 3.92 -3.48
C ALA A 93 17.05 4.83 -4.72
N MET A 94 15.81 5.16 -5.11
CA MET A 94 15.49 6.02 -6.25
C MET A 94 14.99 7.42 -5.82
N ARG A 95 15.04 7.73 -4.51
CA ARG A 95 14.75 9.05 -3.93
C ARG A 95 15.96 9.97 -3.97
#